data_AF-A0A7S2Q7S9-F1
#
_entry.id   AF-A0A7S2Q7S9-F1
#
_cell.length_a   1.000
_cell.length_b   1.000
_cell.length_c   1.000
_cell.angle_alpha   90.00
_cell.angle_beta   90.00
_cell.angle_gamma   90.00
#
_symmetry.space_group_name_H-M   'P 1'
#
loop_
_entity.id
_entity.type
_entity.pdbx_description
1 polymer ?
#
loop_
_entity_poly.entity_id
_entity_poly.type
_entity_poly.pdbx_seq_one_letter_code
_entity_poly.pdbx_strand_id
1 'polypeptide(L)'
;VSTFVLYARLSSGGTASGPPGPWIDVYRGPALKHTFRAPHPGRPYDFCVAARNVAGEGECSRPLLDIFACTRPATPADFRAVEQSVFGLTLVWTLSHSDGGCPIVGYEVSVDGKPIPRSST
;
A
#
# COMPACT_ATOMS: atom_id res chain seq x y z
N VAL A 1 33.01 10.81 -4.16
CA VAL A 1 31.91 9.86 -4.50
C VAL A 1 30.60 10.61 -4.32
N SER A 2 29.78 10.73 -5.37
CA SER A 2 28.45 11.33 -5.26
C SER A 2 27.50 10.36 -4.58
N THR A 3 26.69 10.87 -3.66
CA THR A 3 25.67 10.10 -2.93
C THR A 3 24.31 10.72 -3.15
N PHE A 4 23.25 9.98 -2.87
CA PHE A 4 21.87 10.46 -2.94
C PHE A 4 21.28 10.48 -1.54
N VAL A 5 20.35 11.40 -1.33
CA VAL A 5 19.54 11.50 -0.12
C VAL A 5 18.09 11.37 -0.54
N LEU A 6 17.42 10.34 -0.05
CA LEU A 6 15.99 10.15 -0.26
C LEU A 6 15.26 10.68 0.97
N TYR A 7 14.29 11.55 0.72
CA TYR A 7 13.39 12.07 1.73
C TYR A 7 12.00 11.45 1.58
N ALA A 8 11.33 11.24 2.71
CA ALA A 8 9.92 10.90 2.77
C ALA A 8 9.19 11.76 3.79
N ARG A 9 7.89 11.94 3.62
CA ARG A 9 7.00 12.50 4.65
C ARG A 9 5.60 11.90 4.54
N LEU A 10 4.83 11.95 5.62
CA LEU A 10 3.39 11.72 5.52
C LEU A 10 2.78 12.80 4.61
N SER A 11 2.04 12.36 3.60
CA SER A 11 1.33 13.28 2.72
C SER A 11 0.12 13.87 3.45
N SER A 12 -0.28 15.07 3.04
CA SER A 12 -1.57 15.62 3.42
C SER A 12 -2.73 14.85 2.79
N GLY A 13 -2.48 14.00 1.78
CA GLY A 13 -3.53 13.38 0.99
C GLY A 13 -4.20 14.43 0.09
N GLY A 14 -4.58 14.05 -1.13
CA GLY A 14 -5.39 14.93 -1.99
C GLY A 14 -6.74 15.39 -1.37
N THR A 15 -7.15 14.85 -0.22
CA THR A 15 -8.45 15.14 0.43
C THR A 15 -8.43 15.37 1.94
N ALA A 16 -7.29 15.30 2.65
CA ALA A 16 -7.27 15.52 4.11
C ALA A 16 -6.79 16.93 4.49
N SER A 17 -7.54 17.56 5.41
CA SER A 17 -7.46 18.97 5.82
C SER A 17 -6.24 19.35 6.69
N GLY A 18 -5.18 18.54 6.69
CA GLY A 18 -4.00 18.74 7.53
C GLY A 18 -2.74 19.08 6.73
N PRO A 19 -1.80 19.86 7.30
CA PRO A 19 -0.51 20.08 6.65
C PRO A 19 0.25 18.75 6.53
N PRO A 20 1.07 18.57 5.48
CA PRO A 20 1.93 17.39 5.36
C PRO A 20 2.93 17.33 6.52
N GLY A 21 3.40 16.12 6.83
CA GLY A 21 4.42 15.90 7.85
C GLY A 21 5.78 16.52 7.50
N PRO A 22 6.72 16.59 8.45
CA PRO A 22 8.08 17.01 8.15
C PRO A 22 8.77 16.01 7.22
N TRP A 23 9.64 16.51 6.36
CA TRP A 23 10.56 15.67 5.58
C TRP A 23 11.57 15.00 6.51
N ILE A 24 11.74 13.69 6.33
CA ILE A 24 12.76 12.89 7.03
C ILE A 24 13.66 12.21 6.00
N ASP A 25 14.95 12.08 6.32
CA ASP A 25 15.90 11.37 5.49
C ASP A 25 15.76 9.86 5.72
N VAL A 26 15.24 9.15 4.71
CA VAL A 26 15.01 7.70 4.81
C VAL A 26 16.16 6.89 4.23
N TYR A 27 17.04 7.53 3.46
CA TYR A 27 18.24 6.90 2.92
C TYR A 27 19.32 7.92 2.56
N ARG A 28 20.59 7.58 2.84
CA ARG A 28 21.78 8.31 2.41
C ARG A 28 22.82 7.33 1.89
N GLY A 29 23.21 7.43 0.62
CA GLY A 29 24.25 6.56 0.07
C GLY A 29 24.35 6.57 -1.46
N PRO A 30 25.28 5.79 -2.05
CA PRO A 30 25.53 5.80 -3.49
C PRO A 30 24.52 4.99 -4.32
N ALA A 31 23.74 4.10 -3.70
CA ALA A 31 22.77 3.28 -4.44
C ALA A 31 21.65 4.13 -5.06
N LEU A 32 21.31 3.81 -6.32
CA LEU A 32 20.24 4.43 -7.10
C LEU A 32 18.86 3.79 -6.85
N LYS A 33 18.74 2.94 -5.83
CA LYS A 33 17.53 2.24 -5.46
C LYS A 33 17.46 2.09 -3.95
N HIS A 34 16.26 2.28 -3.40
CA HIS A 34 15.97 2.06 -1.98
C HIS A 34 14.56 1.46 -1.82
N THR A 35 14.39 0.58 -0.84
CA THR A 35 13.09 0.03 -0.47
C THR A 35 12.64 0.68 0.83
N PHE A 36 11.73 1.65 0.72
CA PHE A 36 11.12 2.30 1.88
C PHE A 36 10.12 1.36 2.55
N ARG A 37 10.27 1.14 3.86
CA ARG A 37 9.31 0.39 4.68
C ARG A 37 8.41 1.39 5.39
N ALA A 38 7.19 1.56 4.89
CA ALA A 38 6.23 2.50 5.43
C ALA A 38 5.86 2.15 6.88
N PRO A 39 6.11 3.04 7.86
CA PRO A 39 5.76 2.80 9.27
C PRO A 39 4.25 2.79 9.51
N HIS A 40 3.49 3.50 8.68
CA HIS A 40 2.03 3.55 8.71
C HIS A 40 1.47 3.10 7.35
N PRO A 41 1.25 1.79 7.14
CA PRO A 41 0.58 1.27 5.95
C PRO A 41 -0.79 1.92 5.75
N GLY A 42 -1.21 2.10 4.50
CA GLY A 42 -2.46 2.77 4.15
C GLY A 42 -2.50 4.28 4.29
N ARG A 43 -1.43 4.88 4.81
CA ARG A 43 -1.25 6.34 4.77
C ARG A 43 -0.45 6.72 3.52
N PRO A 44 -0.82 7.81 2.81
CA PRO A 44 -0.04 8.30 1.68
C PRO A 44 1.26 8.95 2.16
N TYR A 45 2.32 8.80 1.37
CA TYR A 45 3.61 9.45 1.57
C TYR A 45 4.03 10.24 0.34
N ASP A 46 4.74 11.35 0.58
CA ASP A 46 5.45 12.09 -0.47
C ASP A 46 6.94 11.73 -0.43
N PHE A 47 7.61 11.77 -1.59
CA PHE A 47 9.03 11.46 -1.73
C PHE A 47 9.75 12.50 -2.60
N CYS A 48 10.97 12.90 -2.21
CA CYS A 48 11.90 13.60 -3.10
C CYS A 48 13.32 13.07 -2.91
N VAL A 49 14.14 13.19 -3.95
CA VAL A 49 15.55 12.77 -3.89
C VAL A 49 16.46 13.96 -4.22
N ALA A 50 17.54 14.11 -3.47
CA ALA A 50 18.57 15.11 -3.72
C ALA A 50 19.92 14.44 -3.97
N ALA A 51 20.70 15.00 -4.89
CA ALA A 51 22.10 14.60 -5.09
C ALA A 51 22.99 15.30 -4.05
N ARG A 52 24.03 14.62 -3.58
CA ARG A 52 25.00 15.15 -2.61
C ARG A 52 26.41 14.87 -3.06
N ASN A 53 27.25 15.90 -3.04
CA ASN A 53 28.68 15.82 -3.29
C ASN A 53 29.47 16.48 -2.15
N VAL A 54 30.76 16.72 -2.35
CA VAL A 54 31.65 17.35 -1.35
C VAL A 54 31.30 18.80 -1.02
N ALA A 55 30.63 19.51 -1.94
CA ALA A 55 30.18 20.88 -1.72
C ALA A 55 28.87 20.93 -0.89
N GLY A 56 28.11 19.84 -0.86
CA GLY A 56 26.87 19.76 -0.10
C GLY A 56 25.78 18.97 -0.82
N GLU A 57 24.57 19.14 -0.33
CA GLU A 57 23.35 18.57 -0.91
C GLU A 57 22.71 19.59 -1.86
N GLY A 58 22.30 19.14 -3.04
CA GLY A 58 21.61 19.96 -4.03
C GLY A 58 20.10 20.04 -3.76
N GLU A 59 19.37 20.63 -4.70
CA GLU A 59 17.91 20.73 -4.62
C GLU A 59 17.23 19.36 -4.72
N CYS A 60 16.10 19.23 -4.03
CA CYS A 60 15.25 18.04 -4.15
C CYS A 60 14.60 17.98 -5.54
N SER A 61 14.44 16.76 -6.06
CA SER A 61 13.67 16.50 -7.28
C SER A 61 12.22 16.96 -7.16
N ARG A 62 11.50 17.03 -8.30
CA ARG A 62 10.03 17.11 -8.28
C ARG A 62 9.49 15.98 -7.39
N PRO A 63 8.64 16.29 -6.39
CA PRO A 63 8.18 15.29 -5.45
C PRO A 63 7.22 14.30 -6.13
N LEU A 64 7.32 13.04 -5.73
CA LEU A 64 6.24 12.06 -5.87
C LEU A 64 5.26 12.30 -4.73
N LEU A 65 3.97 12.37 -5.04
CA LEU A 65 2.92 12.69 -4.08
C LEU A 65 1.96 11.51 -3.95
N ASP A 66 1.33 11.39 -2.78
CA ASP A 66 0.23 10.44 -2.52
C ASP A 66 0.55 8.98 -2.84
N ILE A 67 1.77 8.53 -2.51
CA ILE A 67 2.21 7.16 -2.74
C ILE A 67 1.81 6.28 -1.55
N PHE A 68 1.06 5.21 -1.82
CA PHE A 68 0.56 4.27 -0.81
C PHE A 68 1.43 3.03 -0.68
N ALA A 69 1.65 2.59 0.56
CA ALA A 69 2.14 1.25 0.86
C ALA A 69 0.97 0.39 1.34
N CYS A 70 0.63 -0.64 0.55
CA CYS A 70 -0.42 -1.60 0.89
C CYS A 70 0.16 -2.79 1.68
N THR A 71 -0.64 -3.33 2.59
CA THR A 71 -0.44 -4.65 3.20
C THR A 71 -1.52 -5.60 2.73
N ARG A 72 -1.41 -6.90 3.07
CA ARG A 72 -2.50 -7.84 2.77
C ARG A 72 -3.76 -7.41 3.54
N PRO A 73 -4.94 -7.40 2.89
CA PRO A 73 -6.20 -7.26 3.59
C PRO A 73 -6.33 -8.34 4.68
N ALA A 74 -7.07 -8.02 5.74
CA ALA A 74 -7.47 -9.03 6.71
C ALA A 74 -8.44 -10.04 6.06
N THR A 75 -8.59 -11.20 6.69
CA THR A 75 -9.56 -12.22 6.24
C THR A 75 -10.98 -11.64 6.21
N PRO A 76 -11.80 -11.98 5.20
CA PRO A 76 -13.22 -11.62 5.19
C PRO A 76 -13.89 -12.06 6.49
N ALA A 77 -14.81 -11.24 6.99
CA ALA A 77 -15.54 -11.54 8.21
C ALA A 77 -16.83 -12.33 7.92
N ASP A 78 -17.38 -12.95 8.97
CA ASP A 78 -18.68 -13.62 8.97
C ASP A 78 -18.95 -14.62 7.83
N PHE A 79 -17.90 -15.33 7.37
CA PHE A 79 -18.02 -16.32 6.30
C PHE A 79 -18.91 -17.49 6.72
N ARG A 80 -20.05 -17.66 6.05
CA ARG A 80 -21.03 -18.71 6.37
C ARG A 80 -21.86 -19.13 5.15
N ALA A 81 -22.39 -20.35 5.19
CA ALA A 81 -23.43 -20.79 4.28
C ALA A 81 -24.81 -20.31 4.78
N VAL A 82 -25.59 -19.69 3.90
CA VAL A 82 -26.97 -19.28 4.20
C VAL A 82 -28.01 -20.19 3.56
N GLU A 83 -27.65 -20.90 2.49
CA GLU A 83 -28.51 -21.89 1.84
C GLU A 83 -27.69 -23.09 1.38
N GLN A 84 -28.28 -24.28 1.53
CA GLN A 84 -27.68 -25.53 1.10
C GLN A 84 -28.74 -26.36 0.39
N SER A 85 -28.42 -26.84 -0.81
CA SER A 85 -29.29 -27.71 -1.59
C SER A 85 -28.48 -28.78 -2.31
N VAL A 86 -29.16 -29.74 -2.92
CA VAL A 86 -28.53 -30.75 -3.78
C VAL A 86 -27.89 -30.14 -5.03
N PHE A 87 -28.22 -28.90 -5.39
CA PHE A 87 -27.74 -28.23 -6.61
C PHE A 87 -26.71 -27.13 -6.33
N GLY A 88 -26.48 -26.76 -5.07
CA GLY A 88 -25.54 -25.68 -4.76
C GLY A 88 -25.58 -25.17 -3.33
N LEU A 89 -24.63 -24.28 -3.05
CA LEU A 89 -24.44 -23.59 -1.78
C LEU A 89 -24.44 -22.08 -2.01
N THR A 90 -25.16 -21.33 -1.17
CA THR A 90 -25.08 -19.88 -1.13
C THR A 90 -24.20 -19.48 0.05
N LEU A 91 -23.06 -18.86 -0.23
CA LEU A 91 -22.07 -18.42 0.76
C LEU A 91 -22.09 -16.90 0.87
N VAL A 92 -22.03 -16.38 2.08
CA VAL A 92 -21.95 -14.94 2.35
C VAL A 92 -20.78 -14.64 3.28
N TRP A 93 -20.20 -13.46 3.12
CA TRP A 93 -19.19 -12.88 3.99
C TRP A 93 -19.38 -11.37 4.06
N THR A 94 -18.80 -10.76 5.08
CA THR A 94 -18.75 -9.32 5.28
C THR A 94 -17.34 -8.80 5.00
N LEU A 95 -17.21 -7.47 4.86
CA LEU A 95 -15.92 -6.82 4.64
C LEU A 95 -14.96 -7.16 5.79
N SER A 96 -13.69 -7.33 5.44
CA SER A 96 -12.61 -7.44 6.40
C SER A 96 -12.54 -6.19 7.27
N HIS A 97 -12.12 -6.33 8.53
CA HIS A 97 -11.91 -5.18 9.42
C HIS A 97 -10.81 -4.21 8.92
N SER A 98 -9.93 -4.68 8.02
CA SER A 98 -8.90 -3.86 7.38
C SER A 98 -8.68 -4.32 5.94
N ASP A 99 -8.57 -3.36 5.02
CA ASP A 99 -8.18 -3.56 3.63
C ASP A 99 -6.65 -3.53 3.42
N GLY A 100 -5.87 -3.42 4.50
CA GLY A 100 -4.43 -3.31 4.45
C GLY A 100 -3.93 -1.96 3.91
N GLY A 101 -4.81 -0.96 3.81
CA GLY A 101 -4.46 0.40 3.40
C GLY A 101 -4.69 0.71 1.93
N CYS A 102 -5.22 -0.22 1.16
CA CYS A 102 -5.56 -0.06 -0.25
C CYS A 102 -6.88 -0.77 -0.55
N PRO A 103 -7.71 -0.27 -1.48
CA PRO A 103 -9.00 -0.89 -1.77
C PRO A 103 -8.89 -2.37 -2.15
N ILE A 104 -9.77 -3.20 -1.59
CA ILE A 104 -9.90 -4.61 -1.99
C ILE A 104 -10.48 -4.66 -3.42
N VAL A 105 -9.73 -5.29 -4.34
CA VAL A 105 -10.10 -5.35 -5.76
C VAL A 105 -10.95 -6.57 -6.13
N GLY A 106 -11.07 -7.56 -5.24
CA GLY A 106 -11.87 -8.75 -5.47
C GLY A 106 -11.68 -9.82 -4.41
N TYR A 107 -12.50 -10.86 -4.50
CA TYR A 107 -12.44 -12.05 -3.65
C TYR A 107 -12.30 -13.28 -4.55
N GLU A 108 -11.53 -14.27 -4.08
CA GLU A 108 -11.39 -15.58 -4.72
C GLU A 108 -11.82 -16.66 -3.74
N VAL A 109 -12.72 -17.54 -4.19
CA VAL A 109 -13.18 -18.69 -3.40
C VAL A 109 -12.44 -19.93 -3.89
N SER A 110 -11.88 -20.69 -2.96
CA SER A 110 -11.14 -21.92 -3.25
C SER A 110 -11.58 -23.07 -2.32
N VAL A 111 -11.46 -24.30 -2.81
CA VAL A 111 -11.64 -25.54 -2.04
C VAL A 111 -10.30 -26.26 -2.05
N ASP A 112 -9.78 -26.61 -0.87
CA ASP A 112 -8.46 -27.25 -0.70
C ASP A 112 -7.31 -26.48 -1.40
N GLY A 113 -7.40 -25.15 -1.40
CA GLY A 113 -6.42 -24.26 -2.04
C GLY A 113 -6.51 -24.20 -3.57
N LYS A 114 -7.52 -24.81 -4.18
CA LYS A 114 -7.77 -24.73 -5.62
C LYS A 114 -8.92 -23.75 -5.90
N PRO A 115 -8.71 -22.74 -6.77
CA PRO A 115 -9.77 -21.80 -7.15
C PRO A 115 -10.97 -22.57 -7.70
N ILE A 116 -12.18 -22.20 -7.26
CA ILE A 116 -13.40 -22.73 -7.87
C ILE A 116 -13.54 -22.07 -9.25
N PRO A 117 -13.68 -22.84 -10.35
CA PRO A 117 -13.89 -22.26 -11.67
C PRO A 117 -15.09 -21.32 -11.64
N ARG A 118 -14.93 -20.10 -12.15
CA ARG A 118 -16.09 -19.21 -12.35
C ARG A 118 -17.00 -19.89 -13.36
N SER A 119 -18.20 -20.28 -12.94
CA SER A 119 -19.22 -20.77 -13.86
C SER A 119 -19.52 -19.65 -14.85
N SER A 120 -19.06 -19.78 -16.09
CA SER A 120 -19.44 -18.88 -17.19
C SER A 120 -20.97 -18.95 -17.32
N THR A 121 -21.66 -17.86 -17.04
CA THR A 121 -23.09 -17.71 -17.35
C THR A 121 -23.22 -17.15 -18.75
#